data_AF-A0A948N9E1-F1
#
_entry.id   AF-A0A948N9E1-F1
#
_cell.length_a   1.000
_cell.length_b   1.000
_cell.length_c   1.000
_cell.angle_alpha   90.00
_cell.angle_beta   90.00
_cell.angle_gamma   90.00
#
_symmetry.space_group_name_H-M   'P 1'
#
loop_
_entity.id
_entity.type
_entity.pdbx_description
1 polymer ?
#
loop_
_entity_poly.entity_id
_entity_poly.type
_entity_poly.pdbx_seq_one_letter_code
_entity_poly.pdbx_strand_id
1 'polypeptide(L)'
;MHTNQRNILIGGAVLVLVVLILSGWYLTTQTSKPSTDTASFKSKAFWFDYPRTYDVREFEKGAVLVGNTKKKEFVPLVQVMQYKSDPDEVLPQSYEAFVTQQALALCGSDDSKENVECSDVVVEPFTSLNAFDGLKLTLTLTRTNLETQAETVSTFGPIYAFDVTKPATAEDPLRYASVFVSPTLAASLAGTDVTTLLDEIVARLVVKSGDMDLQL
;
A
#
# COMPACT_ATOMS: atom_id res chain seq x y z
N MET A 1 20.25 16.76 56.59
CA MET A 1 19.05 15.94 56.32
C MET A 1 18.28 16.44 55.08
N HIS A 2 18.95 16.89 54.00
CA HIS A 2 18.30 17.51 52.82
C HIS A 2 18.43 16.70 51.51
N THR A 3 19.21 15.61 51.50
CA THR A 3 19.51 14.83 50.28
C THR A 3 18.35 13.92 49.85
N ASN A 4 17.52 13.46 50.79
CA ASN A 4 16.44 12.51 50.50
C ASN A 4 15.24 13.14 49.77
N GLN A 5 14.91 14.41 50.03
CA GLN A 5 13.78 15.06 49.34
C GLN A 5 14.06 15.32 47.86
N ARG A 6 15.32 15.61 47.48
CA ARG A 6 15.70 15.88 46.09
C ARG A 6 15.63 14.61 45.24
N ASN A 7 16.01 13.47 45.79
CA ASN A 7 15.94 12.18 45.09
C ASN A 7 14.49 11.69 44.91
N ILE A 8 13.60 11.99 45.86
CA ILE A 8 12.17 11.65 45.74
C ILE A 8 11.49 12.50 44.66
N LEU A 9 11.80 13.80 44.58
CA LEU A 9 11.26 14.70 43.56
C LEU A 9 11.72 14.32 42.14
N ILE A 10 13.00 13.98 41.98
CA ILE A 10 13.56 13.55 40.68
C ILE A 10 12.97 12.20 40.26
N GLY A 11 12.87 11.23 41.19
CA GLY A 11 12.26 9.93 40.91
C GLY A 11 10.79 10.03 40.48
N GLY A 12 10.02 10.91 41.14
CA GLY A 12 8.63 11.17 40.76
C GLY A 12 8.48 11.79 39.36
N ALA A 13 9.34 12.75 39.01
CA ALA A 13 9.31 13.41 37.70
C ALA A 13 9.64 12.44 36.55
N VAL A 14 10.62 11.54 36.74
CA VAL A 14 10.98 10.52 35.74
C VAL A 14 9.84 9.53 35.52
N LEU A 15 9.18 9.10 36.59
CA LEU A 15 8.05 8.15 36.49
C LEU A 15 6.87 8.74 35.71
N VAL A 16 6.53 10.01 35.96
CA VAL A 16 5.48 10.73 35.22
C VAL A 16 5.85 10.84 33.74
N LEU A 17 7.11 11.14 33.43
CA LEU A 17 7.58 11.26 32.05
C LEU A 17 7.49 9.92 31.29
N VAL A 18 7.86 8.82 31.95
CA VAL A 18 7.74 7.46 31.37
C VAL A 18 6.28 7.09 31.11
N VAL A 19 5.37 7.39 32.04
CA VAL A 19 3.93 7.13 31.86
C VAL A 19 3.37 7.97 30.71
N LEU A 20 3.77 9.23 30.57
CA LEU A 20 3.35 10.09 29.46
C LEU A 20 3.90 9.63 28.10
N ILE A 21 5.14 9.15 28.05
CA ILE A 21 5.71 8.57 26.82
C ILE A 21 4.97 7.28 26.45
N LEU A 22 4.73 6.38 27.41
CA LEU A 22 4.03 5.11 27.15
C LEU A 22 2.56 5.32 26.76
N SER A 23 1.87 6.27 27.39
CA SER A 23 0.48 6.62 27.04
C SER A 23 0.38 7.36 25.71
N GLY A 24 1.36 8.22 25.38
CA GLY A 24 1.49 8.82 24.05
C GLY A 24 1.65 7.74 22.97
N TRP A 25 2.52 6.75 23.20
CA TRP A 25 2.69 5.59 22.31
C TRP A 25 1.44 4.71 22.20
N TYR A 26 0.69 4.55 23.29
CA TYR A 26 -0.56 3.78 23.27
C TYR A 26 -1.67 4.51 22.50
N LEU A 27 -1.71 5.84 22.54
CA LEU A 27 -2.70 6.63 21.82
C LEU A 27 -2.37 6.73 20.32
N THR A 28 -1.09 6.71 19.94
CA THR A 28 -0.68 6.70 18.52
C THR A 28 -0.81 5.33 17.85
N THR A 29 -1.03 4.24 18.61
CA THR A 29 -1.23 2.88 18.06
C THR A 29 -2.70 2.47 17.94
N GLN A 30 -3.66 3.39 18.18
CA GLN A 30 -5.05 3.16 17.79
C GLN A 30 -5.20 3.28 16.27
N THR A 31 -4.81 2.21 15.59
CA THR A 31 -5.34 1.87 14.28
C THR A 31 -6.87 1.96 14.35
N SER A 32 -7.45 2.77 13.46
CA SER A 32 -8.89 2.93 13.32
C SER A 32 -9.52 1.53 13.31
N LYS A 33 -10.49 1.26 14.19
CA LYS A 33 -11.17 -0.04 14.16
C LYS A 33 -11.79 -0.24 12.78
N PRO A 34 -11.56 -1.39 12.12
CA PRO A 34 -12.10 -1.63 10.79
C PRO A 34 -13.61 -1.46 10.76
N SER A 35 -14.16 -0.86 9.69
CA SER A 35 -15.61 -0.73 9.50
C SER A 35 -16.30 -2.09 9.60
N THR A 36 -17.35 -2.20 10.41
CA THR A 36 -18.17 -3.42 10.50
C THR A 36 -19.21 -3.54 9.39
N ASP A 37 -19.51 -2.44 8.69
CA ASP A 37 -20.38 -2.45 7.50
C ASP A 37 -19.53 -2.49 6.23
N THR A 38 -19.51 -3.66 5.59
CA THR A 38 -18.64 -3.97 4.48
C THR A 38 -19.40 -4.54 3.29
N ALA A 39 -18.84 -4.35 2.11
CA ALA A 39 -19.12 -5.10 0.91
C ALA A 39 -17.86 -5.86 0.48
N SER A 40 -18.00 -6.83 -0.42
CA SER A 40 -16.90 -7.69 -0.86
C SER A 40 -16.70 -7.57 -2.37
N PHE A 41 -15.44 -7.46 -2.79
CA PHE A 41 -15.04 -7.62 -4.19
C PHE A 41 -14.31 -8.96 -4.36
N LYS A 42 -14.58 -9.69 -5.45
CA LYS A 42 -13.98 -11.00 -5.71
C LYS A 42 -13.59 -11.14 -7.18
N SER A 43 -12.31 -11.37 -7.43
CA SER A 43 -11.75 -11.72 -8.74
C SER A 43 -11.25 -13.17 -8.76
N LYS A 44 -10.66 -13.56 -9.91
CA LYS A 44 -9.95 -14.84 -10.01
C LYS A 44 -8.67 -14.87 -9.18
N ALA A 45 -8.00 -13.73 -8.97
CA ALA A 45 -6.69 -13.64 -8.33
C ALA A 45 -6.75 -13.26 -6.84
N PHE A 46 -7.73 -12.45 -6.44
CA PHE A 46 -7.83 -11.95 -5.07
C PHE A 46 -9.29 -11.63 -4.73
N TRP A 47 -9.56 -11.47 -3.44
CA TRP A 47 -10.78 -10.87 -2.95
C TRP A 47 -10.49 -10.07 -1.69
N PHE A 48 -11.33 -9.08 -1.40
CA PHE A 48 -11.22 -8.27 -0.20
C PHE A 48 -12.57 -7.68 0.18
N ASP A 49 -12.71 -7.37 1.46
CA ASP A 49 -13.82 -6.59 1.99
C ASP A 49 -13.44 -5.11 2.08
N TYR A 50 -14.37 -4.22 1.75
CA TYR A 50 -14.20 -2.78 1.79
C TYR A 50 -15.43 -2.10 2.44
N PRO A 51 -15.30 -0.91 3.05
CA PRO A 51 -16.44 -0.22 3.64
C PRO A 51 -17.48 0.17 2.58
N ARG A 52 -18.77 0.01 2.88
CA ARG A 52 -19.87 0.36 1.95
C ARG A 52 -19.95 1.84 1.59
N THR A 53 -19.22 2.70 2.29
CA THR A 53 -19.08 4.13 1.95
C THR A 53 -18.24 4.35 0.68
N TYR A 54 -17.56 3.31 0.20
CA TYR A 54 -16.78 3.33 -1.03
C TYR A 54 -17.42 2.45 -2.10
N ASP A 55 -17.13 2.79 -3.35
CA ASP A 55 -17.47 2.03 -4.53
C ASP A 55 -16.21 1.33 -5.06
N VAL A 56 -16.41 0.17 -5.70
CA VAL A 56 -15.34 -0.57 -6.40
C VAL A 56 -15.64 -0.62 -7.89
N ARG A 57 -14.64 -0.34 -8.72
CA ARG A 57 -14.73 -0.42 -10.17
C ARG A 57 -13.57 -1.25 -10.72
N GLU A 58 -13.90 -2.33 -11.42
CA GLU A 58 -12.93 -3.08 -12.22
C GLU A 58 -12.80 -2.40 -13.59
N PHE A 59 -11.58 -2.02 -13.97
CA PHE A 59 -11.31 -1.39 -15.26
C PHE A 59 -10.52 -2.31 -16.20
N GLU A 60 -9.84 -3.31 -15.63
CA GLU A 60 -9.24 -4.42 -16.36
C GLU A 60 -9.30 -5.67 -15.48
N LYS A 61 -9.24 -6.85 -16.11
CA LYS A 61 -9.22 -8.12 -15.39
C LYS A 61 -8.06 -8.19 -14.41
N GLY A 62 -8.37 -8.21 -13.12
CA GLY A 62 -7.36 -8.22 -12.06
C GLY A 62 -6.83 -6.84 -11.68
N ALA A 63 -7.48 -5.75 -12.13
CA ALA A 63 -7.18 -4.38 -11.76
C ALA A 63 -8.46 -3.64 -11.34
N VAL A 64 -8.52 -3.23 -10.08
CA VAL A 64 -9.67 -2.52 -9.51
C VAL A 64 -9.28 -1.23 -8.83
N LEU A 65 -10.21 -0.28 -8.85
CA LEU A 65 -10.15 0.97 -8.12
C LEU A 65 -11.20 0.96 -7.02
N VAL A 66 -10.79 1.36 -5.82
CA VAL A 66 -11.66 1.64 -4.67
C VAL A 66 -11.67 3.13 -4.45
N GLY A 67 -12.85 3.72 -4.41
CA GLY A 67 -13.00 5.18 -4.40
C GLY A 67 -14.36 5.62 -3.90
N ASN A 68 -14.65 6.91 -3.98
CA ASN A 68 -15.97 7.45 -3.65
C ASN A 68 -16.62 8.06 -4.88
N THR A 69 -17.96 7.97 -4.94
CA THR A 69 -18.73 8.72 -5.92
C THR A 69 -19.12 10.06 -5.33
N LYS A 70 -18.49 11.15 -5.80
CA LYS A 70 -18.84 12.52 -5.44
C LYS A 70 -19.45 13.23 -6.64
N LYS A 71 -20.65 13.79 -6.48
CA LYS A 71 -21.33 14.58 -7.53
C LYS A 71 -21.41 13.86 -8.90
N LYS A 72 -21.64 12.55 -8.91
CA LYS A 72 -21.70 11.65 -10.09
C LYS A 72 -20.33 11.31 -10.72
N GLU A 73 -19.24 11.81 -10.18
CA GLU A 73 -17.89 11.45 -10.59
C GLU A 73 -17.29 10.46 -9.60
N PHE A 74 -16.57 9.45 -10.12
CA PHE A 74 -15.86 8.50 -9.29
C PHE A 74 -14.44 8.99 -9.08
N VAL A 75 -14.08 9.23 -7.82
CA VAL A 75 -12.73 9.63 -7.43
C VAL A 75 -12.02 8.38 -6.92
N PRO A 76 -11.07 7.82 -7.70
CA PRO A 76 -10.31 6.66 -7.26
C PRO A 76 -9.35 7.06 -6.13
N LEU A 77 -9.26 6.22 -5.10
CA LEU A 77 -8.43 6.48 -3.91
C LEU A 77 -7.33 5.44 -3.76
N VAL A 78 -7.73 4.17 -3.76
CA VAL A 78 -6.85 3.00 -3.67
C VAL A 78 -7.01 2.18 -4.94
N GLN A 79 -5.92 1.60 -5.42
CA GLN A 79 -5.94 0.61 -6.49
C GLN A 79 -5.48 -0.74 -5.96
N VAL A 80 -6.08 -1.81 -6.48
CA VAL A 80 -5.64 -3.18 -6.26
C VAL A 80 -5.40 -3.83 -7.61
N MET A 81 -4.17 -4.19 -7.92
CA MET A 81 -3.77 -4.67 -9.26
C MET A 81 -2.90 -5.91 -9.19
N GLN A 82 -3.17 -6.89 -10.04
CA GLN A 82 -2.29 -8.03 -10.25
C GLN A 82 -1.24 -7.70 -11.31
N TYR A 83 0.04 -7.86 -10.96
CA TYR A 83 1.16 -7.82 -11.90
C TYR A 83 1.70 -9.22 -12.13
N LYS A 84 2.17 -9.47 -13.35
CA LYS A 84 2.86 -10.69 -13.75
C LYS A 84 4.07 -10.33 -14.59
N SER A 85 5.18 -11.04 -14.41
CA SER A 85 6.32 -10.94 -15.32
C SER A 85 5.88 -11.36 -16.73
N ASP A 86 6.25 -10.56 -17.74
CA ASP A 86 5.98 -10.89 -19.13
C ASP A 86 6.72 -12.19 -19.51
N PRO A 87 6.03 -13.17 -20.15
CA PRO A 87 6.69 -14.39 -20.62
C PRO A 87 7.78 -14.16 -21.68
N ASP A 88 7.72 -13.06 -22.42
CA ASP A 88 8.64 -12.72 -23.51
C ASP A 88 9.84 -11.88 -23.05
N GLU A 89 9.80 -11.35 -21.82
CA GLU A 89 10.90 -10.58 -21.23
C GLU A 89 11.83 -11.44 -20.37
N VAL A 90 13.05 -10.94 -20.18
CA VAL A 90 14.00 -11.53 -19.23
C VAL A 90 13.43 -11.37 -17.83
N LEU A 91 13.25 -12.49 -17.13
CA LEU A 91 12.77 -12.49 -15.76
C LEU A 91 13.72 -11.64 -14.89
N PRO A 92 13.21 -10.72 -14.05
CA PRO A 92 14.02 -9.99 -13.09
C PRO A 92 14.85 -10.94 -12.21
N GLN A 93 15.98 -10.47 -11.70
CA GLN A 93 16.90 -11.32 -10.90
C GLN A 93 16.28 -11.81 -9.58
N SER A 94 15.26 -11.11 -9.08
CA SER A 94 14.56 -11.46 -7.85
C SER A 94 13.12 -10.95 -7.89
N TYR A 95 12.27 -11.49 -7.02
CA TYR A 95 10.91 -10.98 -6.81
C TYR A 95 10.92 -9.52 -6.36
N GLU A 96 11.88 -9.14 -5.50
CA GLU A 96 12.08 -7.75 -5.08
C GLU A 96 12.37 -6.81 -6.25
N ALA A 97 13.24 -7.22 -7.18
CA ALA A 97 13.53 -6.45 -8.38
C ALA A 97 12.29 -6.32 -9.28
N PHE A 98 11.51 -7.40 -9.41
CA PHE A 98 10.23 -7.38 -10.11
C PHE A 98 9.26 -6.37 -9.49
N VAL A 99 9.01 -6.43 -8.18
CA VAL A 99 8.05 -5.51 -7.55
C VAL A 99 8.53 -4.06 -7.58
N THR A 100 9.85 -3.83 -7.47
CA THR A 100 10.45 -2.49 -7.55
C THR A 100 10.24 -1.88 -8.93
N GLN A 101 10.46 -2.66 -10.00
CA GLN A 101 10.21 -2.21 -11.37
C GLN A 101 8.73 -1.86 -11.59
N GLN A 102 7.81 -2.70 -11.11
CA GLN A 102 6.37 -2.43 -11.22
C GLN A 102 5.93 -1.21 -10.40
N ALA A 103 6.50 -1.03 -9.20
CA ALA A 103 6.19 0.12 -8.35
C ALA A 103 6.62 1.45 -8.98
N LEU A 104 7.80 1.49 -9.61
CA LEU A 104 8.27 2.68 -10.35
C LEU A 104 7.34 3.04 -11.51
N ALA A 105 6.80 2.03 -12.20
CA ALA A 105 5.88 2.25 -13.32
C ALA A 105 4.54 2.88 -12.90
N LEU A 106 4.17 2.86 -11.61
CA LEU A 106 2.93 3.47 -11.12
C LEU A 106 2.90 5.00 -11.21
N CYS A 107 4.06 5.64 -11.24
CA CYS A 107 4.17 7.09 -11.21
C CYS A 107 4.34 7.73 -12.59
N GLY A 108 4.50 6.93 -13.64
CA GLY A 108 4.67 7.42 -15.01
C GLY A 108 3.40 8.06 -15.54
N SER A 109 3.24 9.36 -15.32
CA SER A 109 2.14 10.15 -15.87
C SER A 109 2.67 11.50 -16.32
N ASP A 110 2.74 11.69 -17.63
CA ASP A 110 2.99 12.99 -18.24
C ASP A 110 1.64 13.71 -18.46
N ASP A 111 1.44 14.84 -17.78
CA ASP A 111 0.44 15.83 -18.19
C ASP A 111 1.15 16.96 -18.96
N SER A 112 0.40 17.66 -19.80
CA SER A 112 0.79 18.86 -20.54
C SER A 112 1.47 19.97 -19.72
N LYS A 113 1.40 19.92 -18.39
CA LYS A 113 1.91 20.97 -17.48
C LYS A 113 2.91 20.47 -16.44
N GLU A 114 2.98 19.17 -16.21
CA GLU A 114 3.76 18.59 -15.12
C GLU A 114 4.27 17.20 -15.52
N ASN A 115 5.56 16.97 -15.28
CA ASN A 115 6.15 15.65 -15.32
C ASN A 115 6.12 15.06 -13.90
N VAL A 116 5.78 13.77 -13.80
CA VAL A 116 5.70 13.04 -12.54
C VAL A 116 6.57 11.80 -12.64
N GLU A 117 7.52 11.69 -11.72
CA GLU A 117 8.48 10.58 -11.68
C GLU A 117 8.57 10.01 -10.27
N CYS A 118 8.83 8.70 -10.18
CA CYS A 118 9.19 8.05 -8.93
C CYS A 118 10.63 7.57 -8.92
N SER A 119 11.28 7.72 -7.78
CA SER A 119 12.66 7.29 -7.53
C SER A 119 12.81 6.72 -6.12
N ASP A 120 14.03 6.28 -5.79
CA ASP A 120 14.47 5.95 -4.42
C ASP A 120 13.52 5.01 -3.68
N VAL A 121 13.29 3.83 -4.26
CA VAL A 121 12.40 2.83 -3.67
C VAL A 121 13.00 2.27 -2.38
N VAL A 122 12.29 2.46 -1.27
CA VAL A 122 12.56 1.80 0.00
C VAL A 122 11.66 0.58 0.11
N VAL A 123 12.26 -0.60 0.28
CA VAL A 123 11.55 -1.87 0.39
C VAL A 123 11.72 -2.43 1.80
N GLU A 124 10.60 -2.79 2.41
CA GLU A 124 10.55 -3.41 3.74
C GLU A 124 9.71 -4.70 3.69
N PRO A 125 10.10 -5.76 4.40
CA PRO A 125 9.22 -6.93 4.55
C PRO A 125 7.97 -6.55 5.34
N PHE A 126 6.83 -7.11 4.94
CA PHE A 126 5.55 -6.91 5.61
C PHE A 126 4.77 -8.22 5.67
N THR A 127 4.08 -8.45 6.79
CA THR A 127 3.15 -9.57 6.94
C THR A 127 1.77 -8.99 7.25
N SER A 128 0.78 -9.35 6.44
CA SER A 128 -0.61 -8.94 6.65
C SER A 128 -1.26 -9.61 7.86
N LEU A 129 -2.41 -9.10 8.29
CA LEU A 129 -3.20 -9.71 9.37
C LEU A 129 -3.64 -11.14 9.05
N ASN A 130 -3.74 -11.49 7.77
CA ASN A 130 -4.06 -12.84 7.30
C ASN A 130 -2.81 -13.72 7.14
N ALA A 131 -1.66 -13.31 7.70
CA ALA A 131 -0.38 -14.01 7.65
C ALA A 131 0.16 -14.24 6.23
N PHE A 132 -0.25 -13.42 5.25
CA PHE A 132 0.43 -13.38 3.96
C PHE A 132 1.66 -12.47 4.06
N ASP A 133 2.80 -13.03 3.69
CA ASP A 133 4.04 -12.29 3.52
C ASP A 133 4.00 -11.49 2.21
N GLY A 134 4.65 -10.33 2.24
CA GLY A 134 4.76 -9.42 1.13
C GLY A 134 5.83 -8.38 1.37
N LEU A 135 5.86 -7.40 0.48
CA LEU A 135 6.78 -6.27 0.55
C LEU A 135 5.97 -4.98 0.67
N LYS A 136 6.41 -4.08 1.53
CA LYS A 136 5.93 -2.71 1.63
C LYS A 136 6.95 -1.80 0.97
N LEU A 137 6.52 -1.07 -0.05
CA LEU A 137 7.36 -0.16 -0.80
C LEU A 137 6.94 1.29 -0.56
N THR A 138 7.91 2.17 -0.45
CA THR A 138 7.73 3.62 -0.38
C THR A 138 8.68 4.26 -1.38
N LEU A 139 8.20 5.23 -2.15
CA LEU A 139 8.95 5.88 -3.23
C LEU A 139 9.05 7.38 -2.99
N THR A 140 10.12 7.98 -3.49
CA THR A 140 10.18 9.43 -3.67
C THR A 140 9.38 9.80 -4.91
N LEU A 141 8.44 10.75 -4.79
CA LEU A 141 7.64 11.28 -5.88
C LEU A 141 8.13 12.70 -6.19
N THR A 142 8.70 12.88 -7.39
CA THR A 142 9.15 14.17 -7.88
C THR A 142 8.18 14.68 -8.92
N ARG A 143 7.75 15.92 -8.74
CA ARG A 143 6.85 16.64 -9.63
C ARG A 143 7.57 17.85 -10.21
N THR A 144 7.66 17.94 -11.52
CA THR A 144 8.36 19.03 -12.21
C THR A 144 7.38 19.83 -13.05
N ASN A 145 7.14 21.08 -12.67
CA ASN A 145 6.35 21.99 -13.49
C ASN A 145 7.10 22.30 -14.80
N LEU A 146 6.49 21.99 -15.94
CA LEU A 146 7.17 22.09 -17.23
C LEU A 146 7.40 23.55 -17.68
N GLU A 147 6.58 24.49 -17.21
CA GLU A 147 6.71 25.92 -17.53
C GLU A 147 7.79 26.61 -16.69
N THR A 148 7.82 26.33 -15.38
CA THR A 148 8.70 27.04 -14.43
C THR A 148 9.95 26.25 -14.06
N GLN A 149 10.00 24.95 -14.40
CA GLN A 149 11.02 24.00 -13.95
C GLN A 149 11.09 23.88 -12.41
N ALA A 150 10.04 24.30 -11.69
CA ALA A 150 9.98 24.15 -10.25
C ALA A 150 9.68 22.69 -9.89
N GLU A 151 10.46 22.15 -8.96
CA GLU A 151 10.30 20.79 -8.46
C GLU A 151 9.59 20.77 -7.10
N THR A 152 8.71 19.80 -6.92
CA THR A 152 8.13 19.45 -5.62
C THR A 152 8.40 17.98 -5.36
N VAL A 153 9.03 17.70 -4.22
CA VAL A 153 9.36 16.33 -3.80
C VAL A 153 8.45 15.93 -2.65
N SER A 154 7.90 14.72 -2.75
CA SER A 154 7.01 14.13 -1.75
C SER A 154 7.21 12.62 -1.69
N THR A 155 6.39 11.93 -0.90
CA THR A 155 6.45 10.47 -0.75
C THR A 155 5.23 9.84 -1.39
N PHE A 156 5.43 8.77 -2.16
CA PHE A 156 4.38 7.94 -2.73
C PHE A 156 4.36 6.56 -2.06
N GLY A 157 3.17 6.11 -1.67
CA GLY A 157 2.96 4.87 -0.95
C GLY A 157 2.26 5.07 0.41
N PRO A 158 2.21 4.02 1.26
CA PRO A 158 2.85 2.73 1.04
C PRO A 158 2.17 1.91 -0.07
N ILE A 159 2.97 1.11 -0.78
CA ILE A 159 2.51 0.09 -1.72
C ILE A 159 2.73 -1.25 -1.05
N TYR A 160 1.68 -2.07 -0.94
CA TYR A 160 1.78 -3.43 -0.42
C TYR A 160 1.75 -4.42 -1.58
N ALA A 161 2.82 -5.19 -1.75
CA ALA A 161 2.97 -6.17 -2.81
C ALA A 161 2.97 -7.59 -2.21
N PHE A 162 1.94 -8.36 -2.51
CA PHE A 162 1.73 -9.72 -2.02
C PHE A 162 2.24 -10.75 -3.02
N ASP A 163 3.17 -11.60 -2.61
CA ASP A 163 3.73 -12.61 -3.51
C ASP A 163 2.71 -13.71 -3.79
N VAL A 164 2.36 -13.86 -5.07
CA VAL A 164 1.49 -14.92 -5.58
C VAL A 164 2.18 -15.75 -6.66
N THR A 165 3.51 -15.70 -6.68
CA THR A 165 4.38 -16.47 -7.58
C THR A 165 4.15 -17.97 -7.38
N LYS A 166 3.91 -18.69 -8.49
CA LYS A 166 3.85 -20.15 -8.46
C LYS A 166 5.27 -20.71 -8.47
N PRO A 167 5.55 -21.81 -7.75
CA PRO A 167 6.80 -22.53 -7.88
C PRO A 167 7.01 -22.98 -9.34
N ALA A 168 8.26 -22.90 -9.81
CA ALA A 168 8.60 -23.37 -11.14
C ALA A 168 8.38 -24.88 -11.28
N THR A 169 7.79 -25.29 -12.39
CA THR A 169 7.64 -26.69 -12.81
C THR A 169 8.31 -26.89 -14.18
N ALA A 170 8.35 -28.12 -14.68
CA ALA A 170 8.90 -28.39 -16.01
C ALA A 170 8.01 -27.79 -17.11
N GLU A 171 6.70 -27.71 -16.85
CA GLU A 171 5.67 -27.21 -17.77
C GLU A 171 5.40 -25.71 -17.61
N ASP A 172 5.66 -25.14 -16.43
CA ASP A 172 5.44 -23.73 -16.09
C ASP A 172 6.72 -23.14 -15.44
N PRO A 173 7.63 -22.51 -16.20
CA PRO A 173 8.86 -21.95 -15.66
C PRO A 173 8.56 -20.81 -14.67
N LEU A 174 9.53 -20.48 -13.80
CA LEU A 174 9.35 -19.42 -12.80
C LEU A 174 8.90 -18.11 -13.47
N ARG A 175 7.75 -17.59 -13.02
CA ARG A 175 7.23 -16.28 -13.41
C ARG A 175 6.73 -15.57 -12.17
N TYR A 176 7.27 -14.37 -11.92
CA TYR A 176 6.84 -13.59 -10.76
C TYR A 176 5.43 -13.10 -10.96
N ALA A 177 4.64 -13.18 -9.90
CA ALA A 177 3.30 -12.63 -9.88
C ALA A 177 3.06 -11.99 -8.51
N SER A 178 2.41 -10.84 -8.52
CA SER A 178 2.15 -10.08 -7.30
C SER A 178 0.79 -9.42 -7.36
N VAL A 179 0.14 -9.25 -6.21
CA VAL A 179 -1.01 -8.36 -6.05
C VAL A 179 -0.56 -7.12 -5.31
N PHE A 180 -0.74 -5.96 -5.92
CA PHE A 180 -0.39 -4.66 -5.37
C PHE A 180 -1.64 -4.02 -4.77
N VAL A 181 -1.51 -3.43 -3.59
CA VAL A 181 -2.50 -2.53 -2.98
C VAL A 181 -1.79 -1.20 -2.72
N SER A 182 -2.22 -0.14 -3.40
CA SER A 182 -1.55 1.16 -3.31
C SER A 182 -2.53 2.33 -3.35
N PRO A 183 -2.15 3.51 -2.83
CA PRO A 183 -2.81 4.75 -3.25
C PRO A 183 -2.76 4.88 -4.78
N THR A 184 -3.78 5.51 -5.35
CA THR A 184 -3.73 5.95 -6.75
C THR A 184 -2.85 7.18 -6.85
N LEU A 185 -2.16 7.35 -7.99
CA LEU A 185 -1.33 8.53 -8.21
C LEU A 185 -2.16 9.83 -8.06
N ALA A 186 -3.38 9.84 -8.60
CA ALA A 186 -4.30 10.97 -8.48
C ALA A 186 -4.62 11.34 -7.02
N ALA A 187 -4.87 10.35 -6.15
CA ALA A 187 -5.13 10.60 -4.72
C ALA A 187 -3.90 11.17 -4.01
N SER A 188 -2.70 10.65 -4.32
CA SER A 188 -1.44 11.15 -3.77
C SER A 188 -1.12 12.57 -4.23
N LEU A 189 -1.31 12.88 -5.52
CA LEU A 189 -1.11 14.23 -6.06
C LEU A 189 -2.10 15.25 -5.48
N ALA A 190 -3.32 14.82 -5.16
CA ALA A 190 -4.32 15.64 -4.49
C ALA A 190 -4.08 15.79 -2.97
N GLY A 191 -3.06 15.12 -2.40
CA GLY A 191 -2.81 15.12 -0.96
C GLY A 191 -3.95 14.48 -0.15
N THR A 192 -4.69 13.55 -0.75
CA THR A 192 -5.80 12.87 -0.08
C THR A 192 -5.24 11.81 0.86
N ASP A 193 -5.58 11.90 2.15
CA ASP A 193 -5.27 10.83 3.10
C ASP A 193 -6.13 9.61 2.82
N VAL A 194 -5.48 8.53 2.36
CA VAL A 194 -6.11 7.24 2.09
C VAL A 194 -5.67 6.15 3.06
N THR A 195 -4.89 6.50 4.10
CA THR A 195 -4.21 5.54 4.98
C THR A 195 -5.19 4.55 5.61
N THR A 196 -6.31 5.04 6.15
CA THR A 196 -7.32 4.16 6.77
C THR A 196 -7.94 3.20 5.76
N LEU A 197 -8.32 3.67 4.57
CA LEU A 197 -8.90 2.80 3.53
C LEU A 197 -7.89 1.77 3.03
N LEU A 198 -6.65 2.20 2.84
CA LEU A 198 -5.55 1.35 2.39
C LEU A 198 -5.30 0.22 3.41
N ASP A 199 -5.16 0.57 4.69
CA ASP A 199 -4.93 -0.40 5.77
C ASP A 199 -6.11 -1.38 5.92
N GLU A 200 -7.36 -0.91 5.77
CA GLU A 200 -8.53 -1.79 5.79
C GLU A 200 -8.55 -2.79 4.64
N ILE A 201 -8.21 -2.35 3.41
CA ILE A 201 -8.13 -3.25 2.25
C ILE A 201 -7.02 -4.26 2.45
N VAL A 202 -5.83 -3.82 2.89
CA VAL A 202 -4.67 -4.68 3.17
C VAL A 202 -4.98 -5.70 4.26
N ALA A 203 -5.65 -5.29 5.34
CA ALA A 203 -6.07 -6.15 6.44
C ALA A 203 -7.05 -7.25 6.00
N ARG A 204 -7.84 -7.00 4.96
CA ARG A 204 -8.91 -7.89 4.49
C ARG A 204 -8.62 -8.55 3.15
N LEU A 205 -7.46 -8.26 2.58
CA LEU A 205 -7.04 -8.87 1.33
C LEU A 205 -6.75 -10.35 1.56
N VAL A 206 -7.31 -11.15 0.67
CA VAL A 206 -6.96 -12.55 0.53
C VAL A 206 -6.52 -12.76 -0.91
N VAL A 207 -5.26 -13.13 -1.07
CA VAL A 207 -4.68 -13.50 -2.35
C VAL A 207 -4.82 -15.00 -2.57
N LYS A 208 -5.12 -15.41 -3.80
CA LYS A 208 -5.15 -16.83 -4.16
C LYS A 208 -3.78 -17.23 -4.68
N SER A 209 -3.04 -18.00 -3.90
CA SER A 209 -1.84 -18.70 -4.38
C SER A 209 -2.27 -20.02 -5.04
N GLY A 210 -1.91 -20.23 -6.32
CA GLY A 210 -2.22 -21.49 -7.02
C GLY A 210 -3.66 -21.62 -7.55
N ASP A 211 -3.85 -22.45 -8.57
CA ASP A 211 -5.11 -22.59 -9.32
C ASP A 211 -6.29 -22.99 -8.42
N MET A 212 -7.31 -22.13 -8.37
CA MET A 212 -8.68 -22.63 -8.31
C MET A 212 -9.14 -22.81 -9.74
N ASP A 213 -8.99 -24.03 -10.24
CA ASP A 213 -9.82 -24.56 -11.31
C ASP A 213 -11.28 -24.52 -10.81
N LEU A 214 -11.93 -23.36 -10.97
CA LEU A 214 -13.38 -23.27 -10.88
C LEU A 214 -13.90 -23.78 -12.23
N GLN A 215 -14.01 -25.11 -12.30
CA GLN A 215 -14.96 -25.76 -13.18
C GLN A 215 -16.32 -25.07 -12.98
N LEU A 216 -16.74 -24.32 -14.00
CA LEU A 216 -18.14 -24.04 -14.28
C LEU A 216 -18.58 -25.05 -15.33
#